data_AF-A0A1D7XP97-F1
#
_entry.id   AF-A0A1D7XP97-F1
#
_cell.length_a   1.000
_cell.length_b   1.000
_cell.length_c   1.000
_cell.angle_alpha   90.00
_cell.angle_beta   90.00
_cell.angle_gamma   90.00
#
_symmetry.space_group_name_H-M   'P 1'
#
loop_
_entity.id
_entity.type
_entity.pdbx_description
1 polymer ?
#
loop_
_entity_poly.entity_id
_entity_poly.type
_entity_poly.pdbx_seq_one_letter_code
_entity_poly.pdbx_strand_id
1 'polypeptide(L)'
;MNFKEIENLVIEAKKGDDEALLKLMIQFKPFIFKTAKSFNIKNYDTFDLVQIGYIALINAVDKYKNGSNSFCSYVYASIKNCMRCTARNNKKHKNTLSINAPIKECNSMNDFTELFESNINLEDDFIKKEKALEVQSIISKLDPKDLELIFLVYYNGFSFKEYALKKGLNYFQVIKRKNAIFKYIKNELLKSSDDEIIAEG
;
A
#
# COMPACT_ATOMS: atom_id res chain seq x y z
N MET A 1 25.03 -40.55 -4.41
CA MET A 1 24.55 -39.76 -5.58
C MET A 1 25.24 -40.32 -6.81
N ASN A 2 24.49 -40.85 -7.76
CA ASN A 2 25.04 -41.27 -9.05
C ASN A 2 24.98 -40.06 -10.00
N PHE A 3 26.15 -39.51 -10.38
CA PHE A 3 26.21 -38.31 -11.21
C PHE A 3 25.58 -38.50 -12.58
N LYS A 4 25.68 -39.70 -13.17
CA LYS A 4 25.16 -39.99 -14.51
C LYS A 4 23.63 -40.01 -14.53
N GLU A 5 23.01 -40.53 -13.47
CA GLU A 5 21.56 -40.49 -13.29
C GLU A 5 21.04 -39.06 -13.11
N ILE A 6 21.78 -38.22 -12.37
CA ILE A 6 21.40 -36.81 -12.17
C ILE A 6 21.41 -36.05 -13.50
N GLU A 7 22.46 -36.22 -14.31
CA GLU A 7 22.54 -35.57 -15.62
C GLU A 7 21.37 -36.00 -16.53
N ASN A 8 20.98 -37.28 -16.50
CA ASN A 8 19.81 -37.76 -17.25
C ASN A 8 18.50 -37.13 -16.73
N LEU A 9 18.30 -37.08 -15.42
CA LEU A 9 17.11 -36.44 -14.82
C LEU A 9 17.03 -34.95 -15.18
N VAL A 10 18.15 -34.25 -15.28
CA VAL A 10 18.18 -32.85 -15.70
C VAL A 10 17.75 -32.68 -17.16
N ILE A 11 18.18 -33.60 -18.04
CA ILE A 11 17.77 -33.60 -19.45
C ILE A 11 16.25 -33.81 -19.58
N GLU A 12 15.67 -34.76 -18.85
CA GLU A 12 14.23 -35.01 -18.90
C GLU A 12 13.43 -33.87 -18.24
N ALA A 13 13.87 -33.37 -17.09
CA ALA A 13 13.22 -32.24 -16.42
C ALA A 13 13.18 -30.99 -17.31
N LYS A 14 14.23 -30.74 -18.11
CA LYS A 14 14.25 -29.64 -19.09
C LYS A 14 13.25 -29.80 -20.22
N LYS A 15 12.87 -31.04 -20.57
CA LYS A 15 11.83 -31.32 -21.58
C LYS A 15 10.41 -31.13 -21.02
N GLY A 16 10.27 -30.77 -19.74
CA GLY A 16 8.98 -30.61 -19.06
C GLY A 16 8.51 -31.85 -18.30
N ASP A 17 9.40 -32.81 -18.02
CA ASP A 17 9.06 -33.94 -17.15
C ASP A 17 9.06 -33.52 -15.67
N ASP A 18 7.86 -33.33 -15.13
CA ASP A 18 7.63 -32.96 -13.73
C ASP A 18 8.09 -34.05 -12.74
N GLU A 19 8.03 -35.34 -13.10
CA GLU A 19 8.52 -36.41 -12.24
C GLU A 19 10.05 -36.39 -12.12
N ALA A 20 10.73 -36.10 -13.22
CA ALA A 20 12.18 -35.94 -13.22
C ALA A 20 12.61 -34.75 -12.35
N LEU A 21 11.89 -33.64 -12.44
CA LEU A 21 12.12 -32.47 -11.58
C LEU A 21 11.87 -32.80 -10.10
N LEU A 22 10.78 -33.50 -9.79
CA LEU A 22 10.47 -33.90 -8.41
C LEU A 22 11.55 -34.81 -7.82
N LYS A 23 12.08 -35.77 -8.61
CA LYS A 23 13.20 -36.63 -8.19
C LYS A 23 14.44 -35.81 -7.87
N LEU A 24 14.77 -34.79 -8.67
CA LEU A 24 15.86 -33.86 -8.38
C LEU A 24 15.60 -33.07 -7.09
N MET A 25 14.39 -32.54 -6.90
CA MET A 25 14.03 -31.83 -5.66
C MET A 25 14.22 -32.69 -4.42
N ILE A 26 13.80 -33.96 -4.46
CA ILE A 26 13.98 -34.91 -3.36
C ILE A 26 15.46 -35.18 -3.10
N GLN A 27 16.29 -35.36 -4.14
CA GLN A 27 17.72 -35.60 -3.98
C GLN A 27 18.48 -34.42 -3.38
N PHE A 28 18.15 -33.19 -3.78
CA PHE A 28 18.84 -31.97 -3.30
C PHE A 28 18.23 -31.40 -2.01
N LYS A 29 17.07 -31.91 -1.57
CA LYS A 29 16.39 -31.50 -0.33
C LYS A 29 17.33 -31.43 0.89
N PRO A 30 18.15 -32.45 1.21
CA PRO A 30 19.02 -32.38 2.40
C PRO A 30 20.01 -31.20 2.34
N PHE A 31 20.56 -30.91 1.16
CA PHE A 31 21.47 -29.80 0.96
C PHE A 31 20.77 -28.44 1.04
N ILE A 32 19.57 -28.33 0.46
CA ILE A 32 18.75 -27.11 0.54
C ILE A 32 18.43 -26.80 2.00
N PHE A 33 17.96 -27.78 2.78
CA PHE A 33 17.65 -27.60 4.20
C PHE A 33 18.90 -27.24 5.02
N LYS A 34 20.03 -27.92 4.79
CA LYS A 34 21.29 -27.60 5.46
C LYS A 34 21.75 -26.17 5.14
N THR A 35 21.62 -25.75 3.88
CA THR A 35 22.00 -24.41 3.45
C THR A 35 21.07 -23.38 4.05
N ALA A 36 19.75 -23.56 3.97
CA ALA A 36 18.76 -22.65 4.55
C ALA A 36 19.02 -22.41 6.05
N LYS A 37 19.26 -23.47 6.83
CA LYS A 37 19.59 -23.36 8.26
C LYS A 37 20.89 -22.61 8.57
N SER A 38 21.81 -22.50 7.61
CA SER A 38 23.06 -21.75 7.79
C SER A 38 22.91 -20.23 7.58
N PHE A 39 21.74 -19.78 7.12
CA PHE A 39 21.43 -18.36 6.93
C PHE A 39 20.43 -17.90 7.99
N ASN A 40 20.64 -16.69 8.51
CA ASN A 40 19.69 -16.01 9.38
C ASN A 40 19.36 -14.65 8.75
N ILE A 41 18.26 -14.59 8.00
CA ILE A 41 17.83 -13.39 7.27
C ILE A 41 16.58 -12.83 7.96
N LYS A 42 16.65 -11.57 8.38
CA LYS A 42 15.51 -10.89 9.03
C LYS A 42 14.26 -10.94 8.14
N ASN A 43 13.09 -11.20 8.72
CA ASN A 43 11.80 -11.36 8.03
C ASN A 43 11.70 -12.60 7.11
N TYR A 44 12.61 -13.56 7.24
CA TYR A 44 12.50 -14.86 6.58
C TYR A 44 12.51 -15.94 7.64
N ASP A 45 11.57 -16.87 7.54
CA ASP A 45 11.64 -18.09 8.31
C ASP A 45 12.47 -19.17 7.58
N THR A 46 12.69 -20.31 8.22
CA THR A 46 13.49 -21.39 7.62
C THR A 46 12.82 -21.99 6.38
N PHE A 47 11.48 -22.03 6.33
CA PHE A 47 10.74 -22.58 5.20
C PHE A 47 10.75 -21.63 3.99
N ASP A 48 10.73 -20.31 4.20
CA ASP A 48 10.94 -19.31 3.15
C ASP A 48 12.30 -19.50 2.49
N LEU A 49 13.34 -19.71 3.31
CA LEU A 49 14.68 -19.99 2.80
C LEU A 49 14.72 -21.34 2.06
N VAL A 50 14.08 -22.37 2.58
CA VAL A 50 13.98 -23.65 1.86
C VAL A 50 13.32 -23.48 0.49
N GLN A 51 12.24 -22.69 0.40
CA GLN A 51 11.58 -22.39 -0.88
C GLN A 51 12.50 -21.66 -1.86
N ILE A 52 13.26 -20.67 -1.39
CA ILE A 52 14.28 -19.99 -2.22
C ILE A 52 15.31 -20.98 -2.75
N GLY A 53 15.72 -21.95 -1.93
CA GLY A 53 16.63 -23.02 -2.35
C GLY A 53 16.05 -23.90 -3.46
N TYR A 54 14.76 -24.25 -3.39
CA TYR A 54 14.09 -24.98 -4.46
C TYR A 54 13.94 -24.16 -5.74
N ILE A 55 13.60 -22.87 -5.64
CA ILE A 55 13.55 -21.96 -6.79
C ILE A 55 14.93 -21.89 -7.46
N ALA A 56 16.02 -21.83 -6.68
CA ALA A 56 17.38 -21.84 -7.20
C ALA A 56 17.74 -23.15 -7.92
N LEU A 57 17.24 -24.30 -7.43
CA LEU A 57 17.37 -25.59 -8.09
C LEU A 57 16.62 -25.62 -9.42
N ILE A 58 15.34 -25.20 -9.45
CA ILE A 58 14.52 -25.19 -10.67
C ILE A 58 15.17 -24.30 -11.73
N ASN A 59 15.59 -23.09 -11.35
CA ASN A 59 16.31 -22.17 -12.23
C ASN A 59 17.66 -22.73 -12.70
N ALA A 60 18.33 -23.55 -11.87
CA ALA A 60 19.58 -24.20 -12.25
C ALA A 60 19.33 -25.32 -13.26
N VAL A 61 18.26 -26.10 -13.11
CA VAL A 61 17.86 -27.12 -14.10
C VAL A 61 17.67 -26.46 -15.45
N ASP A 62 16.90 -25.38 -15.52
CA ASP A 62 16.63 -24.67 -16.77
C ASP A 62 17.92 -24.11 -17.44
N LYS A 63 18.77 -23.44 -16.66
CA LYS A 63 19.95 -22.70 -17.17
C LYS A 63 21.20 -23.54 -17.37
N TYR A 64 21.27 -24.74 -16.82
CA TYR A 64 22.47 -25.56 -16.88
C TYR A 64 22.86 -25.90 -18.33
N LYS A 65 24.15 -25.99 -18.65
CA LYS A 65 24.63 -26.40 -19.99
C LYS A 65 25.52 -27.63 -19.85
N ASN A 66 25.16 -28.70 -20.54
CA ASN A 66 25.94 -29.93 -20.54
C ASN A 66 27.35 -29.68 -21.10
N GLY A 67 28.36 -30.25 -20.45
CA GLY A 67 29.76 -30.22 -20.93
C GLY A 67 30.66 -29.14 -20.32
N SER A 68 30.17 -28.27 -19.43
CA SER A 68 31.04 -27.35 -18.68
C SER A 68 31.55 -27.98 -17.38
N ASN A 69 30.65 -28.19 -16.40
CA ASN A 69 30.94 -28.65 -15.05
C ASN A 69 29.81 -29.61 -14.66
N SER A 70 30.00 -30.50 -13.66
CA SER A 70 28.90 -31.36 -13.22
C SER A 70 27.69 -30.55 -12.73
N PHE A 71 26.47 -31.04 -13.00
CA PHE A 71 25.25 -30.40 -12.54
C PHE A 71 25.24 -30.22 -11.02
N CYS A 72 25.74 -31.21 -10.28
CA CYS A 72 25.87 -31.15 -8.82
C CYS A 72 26.68 -29.93 -8.36
N SER A 73 27.86 -29.71 -8.93
CA SER A 73 28.70 -28.55 -8.59
C SER A 73 27.99 -27.24 -8.92
N TYR A 74 27.33 -27.18 -10.08
CA TYR A 74 26.61 -26.01 -10.55
C TYR A 74 25.44 -25.65 -9.62
N VAL A 75 24.59 -26.63 -9.27
CA VAL A 75 23.41 -26.39 -8.44
C VAL A 75 23.79 -26.06 -6.99
N TYR A 76 24.84 -26.69 -6.44
CA TYR A 76 25.35 -26.33 -5.12
C TYR A 76 25.82 -24.87 -5.06
N ALA A 77 26.46 -24.38 -6.12
CA ALA A 77 26.85 -22.98 -6.24
C ALA A 77 25.62 -22.08 -6.41
N SER A 78 24.67 -22.47 -7.27
CA SER A 78 23.43 -21.72 -7.54
C SER A 78 22.62 -21.48 -6.28
N ILE A 79 22.35 -22.53 -5.49
CA ILE A 79 21.59 -22.45 -4.23
C ILE A 79 22.28 -21.51 -3.24
N LYS A 80 23.58 -21.68 -3.01
CA LYS A 80 24.35 -20.81 -2.08
C LYS A 80 24.39 -19.36 -2.55
N ASN A 81 24.52 -19.12 -3.85
CA ASN A 81 24.57 -17.77 -4.40
C ASN A 81 23.20 -17.08 -4.31
N CYS A 82 22.12 -17.81 -4.62
CA CYS A 82 20.76 -17.31 -4.45
C CYS A 82 20.50 -16.87 -3.01
N MET A 83 20.85 -17.71 -2.02
CA MET A 83 20.79 -17.36 -0.59
C MET A 83 21.55 -16.09 -0.23
N ARG A 84 22.79 -15.96 -0.73
CA ARG A 84 23.61 -14.75 -0.50
C ARG A 84 23.01 -13.51 -1.14
N CYS A 85 22.42 -13.64 -2.33
CA CYS A 85 21.72 -12.56 -3.01
C CYS A 85 20.49 -12.12 -2.22
N THR A 86 19.67 -13.06 -1.74
CA THR A 86 18.53 -12.77 -0.84
C THR A 86 18.99 -12.00 0.39
N ALA A 87 20.04 -12.48 1.07
CA ALA A 87 20.58 -11.81 2.25
C ALA A 87 21.08 -10.38 1.94
N ARG A 88 21.71 -10.18 0.78
CA ARG A 88 22.20 -8.86 0.33
C ARG A 88 21.04 -7.91 0.04
N ASN A 89 20.02 -8.37 -0.67
CA ASN A 89 18.84 -7.58 -1.03
C ASN A 89 18.01 -7.21 0.21
N ASN A 90 18.03 -8.06 1.24
CA ASN A 90 17.32 -7.82 2.49
C ASN A 90 18.04 -6.82 3.43
N LYS A 91 19.28 -6.40 3.12
CA LYS A 91 20.03 -5.46 3.97
C LYS A 91 19.32 -4.12 4.19
N LYS A 92 18.45 -3.70 3.27
CA LYS A 92 17.62 -2.48 3.42
C LYS A 92 16.70 -2.52 4.66
N HIS A 93 16.34 -3.72 5.13
CA HIS A 93 15.52 -3.90 6.32
C HIS A 93 16.33 -4.07 7.61
N LYS A 94 17.68 -3.94 7.56
CA LYS A 94 18.53 -4.14 8.75
C LYS A 94 18.13 -3.21 9.90
N ASN A 95 17.87 -1.94 9.59
CA ASN A 95 17.59 -0.89 10.57
C ASN A 95 16.09 -0.65 10.81
N THR A 96 15.19 -1.50 10.28
CA THR A 96 13.77 -1.37 10.61
C THR A 96 13.52 -1.89 12.03
N LEU A 97 12.62 -1.27 12.78
CA LEU A 97 12.16 -1.79 14.06
C LEU A 97 10.69 -2.17 13.93
N SER A 98 10.26 -3.18 14.68
CA SER A 98 8.83 -3.44 14.82
C SER A 98 8.23 -2.31 15.63
N ILE A 99 7.07 -1.79 15.22
CA ILE A 99 6.31 -0.82 16.01
C ILE A 99 5.96 -1.42 17.39
N ASN A 100 5.68 -2.72 17.42
CA ASN A 100 5.36 -3.43 18.65
C ASN A 100 6.61 -3.90 19.42
N ALA A 101 7.81 -3.41 19.06
CA ALA A 101 9.01 -3.72 19.82
C ALA A 101 8.99 -2.97 21.15
N PRO A 102 9.34 -3.61 22.28
CA PRO A 102 9.36 -2.95 23.57
C PRO A 102 10.42 -1.84 23.59
N ILE A 103 10.08 -0.71 24.21
CA ILE A 103 11.01 0.41 24.40
C ILE A 103 11.94 0.07 25.56
N LYS A 104 13.21 -0.22 25.26
CA LYS A 104 14.19 -0.74 26.25
C LYS A 104 14.53 0.20 27.41
N GLU A 105 14.23 1.48 27.29
CA GLU A 105 14.64 2.51 28.27
C GLU A 105 13.61 2.75 29.38
N CYS A 106 12.37 2.28 29.23
CA CYS A 106 11.38 2.36 30.30
C CYS A 106 11.11 0.97 30.87
N ASN A 107 11.11 0.81 32.19
CA ASN A 107 10.54 -0.33 32.92
C ASN A 107 9.01 -0.47 32.71
N SER A 108 8.46 0.13 31.66
CA SER A 108 7.06 0.14 31.29
C SER A 108 6.84 -0.83 30.15
N MET A 109 5.69 -1.50 30.12
CA MET A 109 5.27 -2.46 29.08
C MET A 109 4.92 -1.78 27.74
N ASN A 110 5.45 -0.58 27.50
CA ASN A 110 5.00 0.29 26.42
C ASN A 110 5.81 -0.03 25.15
N ASP A 111 5.12 -0.09 24.03
CA ASP A 111 5.73 -0.21 22.70
C ASP A 111 5.70 1.13 21.96
N PHE A 112 6.21 1.18 20.73
CA PHE A 112 6.26 2.43 19.97
C PHE A 112 4.87 2.94 19.55
N THR A 113 3.77 2.19 19.77
CA THR A 113 2.43 2.68 19.42
C THR A 113 1.98 3.85 20.29
N GLU A 114 2.43 3.91 21.53
CA GLU A 114 2.07 4.98 22.46
C GLU A 114 2.77 6.31 22.15
N LEU A 115 3.81 6.28 21.32
CA LEU A 115 4.53 7.48 20.88
C LEU A 115 3.85 8.18 19.70
N PHE A 116 2.83 7.56 19.08
CA PHE A 116 2.10 8.21 18.00
C PHE A 116 1.20 9.30 18.56
N GLU A 117 1.39 10.52 18.08
CA GLU A 117 0.45 11.61 18.32
C GLU A 117 -0.92 11.24 17.72
N SER A 118 -1.98 11.42 18.51
CA SER A 118 -3.34 11.30 17.98
C SER A 118 -3.57 12.39 16.95
N ASN A 119 -3.99 12.04 15.74
CA ASN A 119 -4.44 13.00 14.71
C ASN A 119 -5.76 13.72 15.08
N ILE A 120 -6.24 13.59 16.33
CA ILE A 120 -7.47 14.20 16.79
C ILE A 120 -7.13 15.63 17.22
N ASN A 121 -7.49 16.60 16.38
CA ASN A 121 -7.51 18.01 16.76
C ASN A 121 -8.96 18.41 17.09
N LEU A 122 -9.35 18.24 18.36
CA LEU A 122 -10.70 18.55 18.82
C LEU A 122 -11.08 20.02 18.60
N GLU A 123 -10.12 20.92 18.69
CA GLU A 123 -10.32 22.35 18.46
C GLU A 123 -10.66 22.61 16.98
N ASP A 124 -9.86 22.09 16.06
CA ASP A 124 -10.13 22.21 14.62
C ASP A 124 -11.46 21.57 14.23
N ASP A 125 -11.80 20.42 14.82
CA ASP A 125 -13.06 19.73 14.53
C ASP A 125 -14.26 20.49 15.08
N PHE A 126 -14.13 21.14 16.24
CA PHE A 126 -15.15 22.03 16.77
C PHE A 126 -15.34 23.26 15.87
N ILE A 127 -14.26 23.92 15.47
CA ILE A 127 -14.28 25.07 14.57
C ILE A 127 -14.92 24.71 13.22
N LYS A 128 -14.59 23.55 12.64
CA LYS A 128 -15.21 23.07 11.39
C LYS A 128 -16.70 22.84 11.55
N LYS A 129 -17.13 22.28 12.69
CA LYS A 129 -18.54 22.01 12.96
C LYS A 129 -19.35 23.29 13.12
N GLU A 130 -18.82 24.27 13.85
CA GLU A 130 -19.42 25.58 14.01
C GLU A 130 -19.59 26.30 12.67
N LYS A 131 -18.52 26.39 11.87
CA LYS A 131 -18.57 26.95 10.51
C LYS A 131 -19.56 26.22 9.61
N ALA A 132 -19.68 24.91 9.74
CA ALA A 132 -20.65 24.14 8.96
C ALA A 132 -22.11 24.48 9.35
N LEU A 133 -22.39 24.68 10.63
CA LEU A 133 -23.71 25.10 11.12
C LEU A 133 -24.05 26.52 10.66
N GLU A 134 -23.07 27.44 10.71
CA GLU A 134 -23.22 28.81 10.23
C GLU A 134 -23.58 28.82 8.74
N VAL A 135 -22.81 28.12 7.90
CA VAL A 135 -23.09 27.96 6.47
C VAL A 135 -24.46 27.33 6.24
N GLN A 136 -24.83 26.32 7.03
CA GLN A 136 -26.15 25.68 6.92
C GLN A 136 -27.29 26.65 7.22
N SER A 137 -27.12 27.53 8.22
CA SER A 137 -28.10 28.56 8.57
C SER A 137 -28.27 29.62 7.48
N ILE A 138 -27.20 29.91 6.72
CA ILE A 138 -27.24 30.82 5.58
C ILE A 138 -27.92 30.14 4.39
N ILE A 139 -27.54 28.88 4.10
CA ILE A 139 -28.13 28.09 3.00
C ILE A 139 -29.63 27.92 3.19
N SER A 140 -30.13 27.75 4.41
CA SER A 140 -31.58 27.60 4.66
C SER A 140 -32.39 28.87 4.37
N LYS A 141 -31.74 30.05 4.33
CA LYS A 141 -32.36 31.34 3.98
C LYS A 141 -32.39 31.61 2.46
N LEU A 142 -31.74 30.79 1.64
CA LEU A 142 -31.75 30.96 0.18
C LEU A 142 -33.14 30.71 -0.40
N ASP A 143 -33.42 31.36 -1.53
CA ASP A 143 -34.61 31.07 -2.33
C ASP A 143 -34.66 29.58 -2.72
N PRO A 144 -35.82 28.91 -2.74
CA PRO A 144 -35.91 27.47 -3.01
C PRO A 144 -35.25 27.04 -4.33
N LYS A 145 -35.26 27.93 -5.34
CA LYS A 145 -34.62 27.67 -6.63
C LYS A 145 -33.09 27.75 -6.56
N ASP A 146 -32.53 28.58 -5.68
CA ASP A 146 -31.10 28.69 -5.43
C ASP A 146 -30.60 27.50 -4.59
N LEU A 147 -31.38 27.10 -3.59
CA LEU A 147 -31.10 25.91 -2.79
C LEU A 147 -31.10 24.64 -3.66
N GLU A 148 -32.07 24.51 -4.57
CA GLU A 148 -32.14 23.39 -5.51
C GLU A 148 -30.89 23.31 -6.41
N LEU A 149 -30.38 24.45 -6.88
CA LEU A 149 -29.13 24.51 -7.65
C LEU A 149 -27.95 23.96 -6.85
N ILE A 150 -27.76 24.45 -5.62
CA ILE A 150 -26.65 24.03 -4.76
C ILE A 150 -26.75 22.54 -4.41
N PHE A 151 -27.95 22.07 -4.06
CA PHE A 151 -28.19 20.67 -3.73
C PHE A 151 -27.89 19.73 -4.90
N LEU A 152 -28.41 20.02 -6.09
CA LEU A 152 -28.18 19.16 -7.26
C LEU A 152 -26.71 19.13 -7.68
N VAL A 153 -26.02 20.27 -7.66
CA VAL A 153 -24.64 20.34 -8.13
C VAL A 153 -23.64 19.80 -7.10
N TYR A 154 -23.74 20.25 -5.84
CA TYR A 154 -22.73 19.99 -4.82
C TYR A 154 -23.00 18.75 -3.97
N TYR A 155 -24.27 18.39 -3.76
CA TYR A 155 -24.63 17.18 -2.98
C TYR A 155 -24.90 15.97 -3.88
N ASN A 156 -25.57 16.16 -5.02
CA ASN A 156 -25.89 15.06 -5.95
C ASN A 156 -24.89 14.92 -7.12
N GLY A 157 -23.88 15.80 -7.21
CA GLY A 157 -22.79 15.69 -8.18
C GLY A 157 -23.15 16.01 -9.63
N PHE A 158 -24.28 16.69 -9.89
CA PHE A 158 -24.63 17.11 -11.25
C PHE A 158 -23.67 18.20 -11.76
N SER A 159 -23.32 18.14 -13.04
CA SER A 159 -22.63 19.25 -13.69
C SER A 159 -23.58 20.43 -13.93
N PHE A 160 -23.01 21.64 -13.98
CA PHE A 160 -23.78 22.85 -14.32
C PHE A 160 -24.44 22.76 -15.71
N LYS A 161 -23.88 21.98 -16.63
CA LYS A 161 -24.47 21.72 -17.96
C LYS A 161 -25.71 20.83 -17.86
N GLU A 162 -25.64 19.76 -17.08
CA GLU A 162 -26.78 18.86 -16.86
C GLU A 162 -27.92 19.55 -16.11
N TYR A 163 -27.59 20.39 -15.12
CA TYR A 163 -28.58 21.21 -14.44
C TYR A 163 -29.27 22.19 -15.41
N ALA A 164 -28.51 22.85 -16.28
CA ALA A 164 -29.03 23.76 -17.29
C ALA A 164 -29.98 23.05 -18.26
N LEU A 165 -29.60 21.86 -18.75
CA LEU A 165 -30.43 21.02 -19.62
C LEU A 165 -31.72 20.58 -18.91
N LYS A 166 -31.63 20.12 -17.66
CA LYS A 166 -32.79 19.67 -16.87
C LYS A 166 -33.81 20.78 -16.61
N LYS A 167 -33.36 22.02 -16.48
CA LYS A 167 -34.21 23.19 -16.22
C LYS A 167 -34.57 24.00 -17.47
N GLY A 168 -34.07 23.62 -18.65
CA GLY A 168 -34.27 24.38 -19.89
C GLY A 168 -33.65 25.78 -19.86
N LEU A 169 -32.58 25.97 -19.08
CA LEU A 169 -31.89 27.25 -18.92
C LEU A 169 -30.62 27.32 -19.75
N ASN A 170 -30.19 28.52 -20.11
CA ASN A 170 -28.88 28.71 -20.73
C ASN A 170 -27.78 28.53 -19.67
N TYR A 171 -26.69 27.84 -20.02
CA TYR A 171 -25.52 27.63 -19.17
C TYR A 171 -25.02 28.93 -18.52
N PHE A 172 -24.98 30.04 -19.27
CA PHE A 172 -24.58 31.34 -18.74
C PHE A 172 -25.48 31.86 -17.61
N GLN A 173 -26.80 31.59 -17.69
CA GLN A 173 -27.75 31.98 -16.64
C GLN A 173 -27.48 31.20 -15.35
N VAL A 174 -27.17 29.91 -15.48
CA VAL A 174 -26.82 29.03 -14.35
C VAL A 174 -25.54 29.51 -13.66
N ILE A 175 -24.50 29.89 -14.41
CA ILE A 175 -23.26 30.43 -13.86
C ILE A 175 -23.47 31.80 -13.20
N LYS A 176 -24.25 32.68 -13.82
CA LYS A 176 -24.60 34.00 -13.23
C LYS A 176 -25.33 33.81 -11.89
N ARG A 177 -26.27 32.87 -11.84
CA ARG A 177 -27.02 32.50 -10.64
C ARG A 177 -26.10 31.92 -9.56
N LYS A 178 -25.22 30.98 -9.92
CA LYS A 178 -24.17 30.45 -9.03
C LYS A 178 -23.36 31.59 -8.40
N ASN A 179 -22.82 32.49 -9.23
CA ASN A 179 -21.98 33.59 -8.73
C ASN A 179 -22.76 34.54 -7.80
N ALA A 180 -24.04 34.79 -8.06
CA ALA A 180 -24.90 35.57 -7.16
C ALA A 180 -25.09 34.88 -5.80
N ILE A 181 -25.34 33.56 -5.80
CA ILE A 181 -25.48 32.75 -4.57
C ILE A 181 -24.18 32.79 -3.74
N PHE A 182 -23.03 32.54 -4.37
CA PHE A 182 -21.74 32.59 -3.67
C PHE A 182 -21.41 33.99 -3.14
N LYS A 183 -21.79 35.05 -3.87
CA LYS A 183 -21.63 36.42 -3.39
C LYS A 183 -22.53 36.69 -2.18
N TYR A 184 -23.76 36.21 -2.19
CA TYR A 184 -24.68 36.31 -1.06
C TYR A 184 -24.14 35.57 0.16
N ILE A 185 -23.76 34.30 0.02
CA ILE A 185 -23.19 33.49 1.12
C ILE A 185 -21.94 34.17 1.69
N LYS A 186 -21.02 34.66 0.83
CA LYS A 186 -19.82 35.37 1.27
C LYS A 186 -20.15 36.64 2.06
N ASN A 187 -21.14 37.41 1.62
CA ASN A 187 -21.54 38.64 2.30
C ASN A 187 -22.22 38.36 3.64
N GLU A 188 -23.01 37.30 3.75
CA GLU A 188 -23.64 36.90 5.02
C GLU A 188 -22.61 36.36 6.02
N LEU A 189 -21.65 35.55 5.57
CA LEU A 189 -20.54 35.09 6.43
C LEU A 189 -19.70 36.26 6.98
N LEU A 190 -19.41 37.27 6.16
CA LEU A 190 -18.64 38.45 6.61
C LEU A 190 -19.41 39.27 7.66
N LYS A 191 -20.72 39.39 7.53
CA LYS A 191 -21.54 40.09 8.54
C LYS A 191 -21.57 39.35 9.87
N SER A 192 -21.70 38.02 9.84
CA SER A 192 -21.67 37.18 11.03
C SER A 192 -20.33 37.24 11.77
N SER A 193 -19.22 37.44 11.05
CA SER A 193 -17.90 37.67 11.67
C SER A 193 -17.72 39.07 12.28
N ASP A 194 -18.38 40.10 11.74
CA ASP A 194 -18.30 41.48 12.25
C ASP A 194 -19.16 41.67 13.52
N ASP A 195 -20.27 40.93 13.66
CA ASP A 195 -21.14 40.97 14.85
C ASP A 195 -20.48 40.35 16.10
N GLU A 196 -19.58 39.37 15.93
CA GLU A 196 -18.80 38.77 17.04
C GLU A 196 -17.78 39.76 17.64
N ILE A 197 -17.20 40.65 16.83
CA ILE A 197 -16.21 41.66 17.28
C ILE A 197 -16.88 42.76 18.10
N ILE A 198 -18.16 43.06 17.86
CA ILE A 198 -18.91 44.11 18.56
C ILE A 198 -19.50 43.58 19.88
N ALA A 199 -19.74 42.28 20.01
CA ALA A 199 -20.27 41.67 21.23
C ALA A 199 -19.22 41.47 22.36
N GLU A 200 -17.93 41.55 22.04
CA GLU A 200 -16.82 41.45 23.00
C GLU A 200 -16.20 42.81 23.42
N GLY A 201 -16.74 43.94 22.94
CA GLY A 201 -16.28 45.30 23.28
C GLY A 201 -17.19 46.05 24.24
#